data_AF-A0A8C4S166-F1
#
_entry.id   AF-A0A8C4S166-F1
#
_cell.length_a   1.000
_cell.length_b   1.000
_cell.length_c   1.000
_cell.angle_alpha   90.00
_cell.angle_beta   90.00
_cell.angle_gamma   90.00
#
_symmetry.space_group_name_H-M   'P 1'
#
loop_
_entity.id
_entity.type
_entity.pdbx_description
1 polymer ?
#
loop_
_entity_poly.entity_id
_entity_poly.type
_entity_poly.pdbx_seq_one_letter_code
_entity_poly.pdbx_strand_id
1 'polypeptide(L)'
;EDIGIIIEGQEVLTGLNSVSQACATLLGFIYALNLQYPKELKYTFEVFQKLFLELDAQKLSPKVISLKKPLAGISHALLSKHVLHY
;
A
#
# COMPACT_ATOMS: atom_id res chain seq x y z
N GLU A 1 -7.78 -17.97 -8.54
CA GLU A 1 -7.95 -17.84 -7.08
C GLU A 1 -8.48 -16.44 -6.81
N ASP A 2 -9.51 -16.31 -5.98
CA ASP A 2 -10.10 -15.02 -5.63
C ASP A 2 -9.32 -14.40 -4.47
N ILE A 3 -9.06 -13.10 -4.52
CA ILE A 3 -8.28 -12.40 -3.49
C ILE A 3 -9.27 -11.57 -2.65
N GLY A 4 -9.24 -11.78 -1.34
CA GLY A 4 -10.08 -11.08 -0.38
C GLY A 4 -9.29 -10.53 0.81
N ILE A 5 -9.94 -9.64 1.55
CA ILE A 5 -9.43 -9.04 2.79
C ILE A 5 -10.31 -9.49 3.93
N ILE A 6 -9.68 -10.08 4.94
CA ILE A 6 -10.30 -10.50 6.19
C ILE A 6 -9.74 -9.62 7.31
N ILE A 7 -10.64 -9.01 8.09
CA ILE A 7 -10.29 -8.20 9.26
C ILE A 7 -10.99 -8.84 10.46
N GLU A 8 -10.23 -9.17 11.51
CA GLU A 8 -10.75 -9.81 12.73
C GLU A 8 -11.61 -11.08 12.47
N GLY A 9 -11.25 -11.84 11.43
CA GLY A 9 -11.97 -13.07 11.05
C GLY A 9 -13.28 -12.83 10.30
N GLN A 10 -13.60 -11.57 9.93
CA GLN A 10 -14.71 -11.24 9.05
C GLN A 10 -14.21 -10.88 7.66
N GLU A 11 -14.85 -11.42 6.63
CA GLU A 11 -14.61 -11.05 5.24
C GLU A 11 -15.17 -9.65 5.00
N VAL A 12 -14.30 -8.71 4.65
CA VAL A 12 -14.66 -7.30 4.45
C VAL A 12 -14.71 -6.94 2.96
N LEU A 13 -13.91 -7.63 2.14
CA LEU A 13 -13.86 -7.39 0.70
C LEU A 13 -13.38 -8.64 -0.03
N THR A 14 -13.96 -8.92 -1.20
CA THR A 14 -13.57 -10.00 -2.12
C THR A 14 -13.55 -9.51 -3.57
N GLY A 15 -13.10 -10.36 -4.49
CA GLY A 15 -13.04 -10.05 -5.92
C GLY A 15 -11.91 -9.09 -6.28
N LEU A 16 -10.82 -9.06 -5.50
CA LEU A 16 -9.67 -8.21 -5.79
C LEU A 16 -8.85 -8.80 -6.93
N ASN A 17 -8.49 -7.94 -7.90
CA ASN A 17 -7.86 -8.37 -9.14
C ASN A 17 -6.36 -8.66 -9.01
N SER A 18 -5.74 -8.27 -7.89
CA SER A 18 -4.31 -8.50 -7.65
C SER A 18 -3.95 -8.39 -6.16
N VAL A 19 -2.85 -9.04 -5.79
CA VAL A 19 -2.25 -8.93 -4.45
C VAL A 19 -1.85 -7.48 -4.14
N SER A 20 -1.37 -6.74 -5.14
CA SER A 20 -1.00 -5.32 -4.98
C SER A 20 -2.22 -4.46 -4.61
N GLN A 21 -3.36 -4.69 -5.26
CA GLN A 21 -4.61 -4.02 -4.93
C GLN A 21 -5.06 -4.38 -3.51
N ALA A 22 -4.99 -5.66 -3.14
CA ALA A 22 -5.33 -6.11 -1.78
C ALA A 22 -4.43 -5.48 -0.72
N CYS A 23 -3.13 -5.39 -0.95
CA CYS A 23 -2.19 -4.74 -0.03
C CYS A 23 -2.48 -3.24 0.13
N ALA A 24 -2.78 -2.54 -0.97
CA ALA A 24 -3.11 -1.11 -0.92
C ALA A 24 -4.44 -0.87 -0.18
N THR A 25 -5.46 -1.67 -0.47
CA THR A 25 -6.76 -1.57 0.20
C THR A 25 -6.67 -1.93 1.69
N LEU A 26 -5.90 -2.96 2.05
CA LEU A 26 -5.66 -3.34 3.44
C LEU A 26 -4.89 -2.25 4.20
N LEU A 27 -3.88 -1.62 3.58
CA LEU A 27 -3.20 -0.46 4.16
C LEU A 27 -4.20 0.69 4.43
N GLY A 28 -5.10 0.94 3.47
CA GLY A 28 -6.18 1.93 3.62
C GLY A 28 -7.10 1.63 4.79
N PHE A 29 -7.54 0.37 4.95
CA PHE A 29 -8.37 -0.05 6.09
C PHE A 29 -7.64 0.12 7.42
N ILE A 30 -6.38 -0.33 7.51
CA ILE A 30 -5.60 -0.22 8.75
C ILE A 30 -5.44 1.25 9.15
N TYR A 31 -5.19 2.14 8.19
CA TYR A 31 -5.06 3.57 8.44
C TYR A 31 -6.40 4.21 8.84
N ALA A 32 -7.46 4.01 8.04
CA ALA A 32 -8.77 4.64 8.25
C ALA A 32 -9.44 4.20 9.55
N LEU A 33 -9.25 2.93 9.95
CA LEU A 33 -9.82 2.35 11.15
C LEU A 33 -8.86 2.38 12.35
N ASN A 34 -7.66 2.98 12.18
CA ASN A 34 -6.61 3.05 13.20
C ASN A 34 -6.29 1.68 13.84
N LEU A 35 -6.28 0.63 13.01
CA LEU A 35 -5.99 -0.74 13.46
C LEU A 35 -4.49 -0.91 13.72
N GLN A 36 -4.15 -1.91 14.53
CA GLN A 36 -2.75 -2.32 14.63
C GLN A 36 -2.30 -3.04 13.36
N TYR A 37 -1.10 -2.72 12.90
CA TYR A 37 -0.51 -3.44 11.78
C TYR A 37 -0.35 -4.93 12.10
N PRO A 38 -0.65 -5.83 11.13
CA PRO A 38 -0.36 -7.24 11.27
C PRO A 38 1.12 -7.42 11.60
N LYS A 39 1.44 -8.22 12.64
CA LYS A 39 2.82 -8.34 13.16
C LYS A 39 3.82 -8.76 12.07
N GLU A 40 3.41 -9.65 11.19
CA GLU A 40 4.20 -10.19 10.08
C GLU A 40 4.49 -9.15 9.00
N LEU A 41 3.60 -8.17 8.84
CA LEU A 41 3.66 -7.15 7.79
C LEU A 41 3.99 -5.76 8.33
N LYS A 42 4.26 -5.65 9.65
CA LYS A 42 4.49 -4.38 10.35
C LYS A 42 5.56 -3.53 9.66
N TYR A 43 6.69 -4.12 9.30
CA TYR A 43 7.79 -3.38 8.67
C TYR A 43 7.47 -2.97 7.23
N THR A 44 6.76 -3.83 6.49
CA THR A 44 6.31 -3.52 5.12
C THR A 44 5.38 -2.31 5.17
N PHE A 45 4.35 -2.36 6.00
CA PHE A 45 3.39 -1.26 6.12
C PHE A 45 4.01 0.01 6.71
N GLU A 46 4.95 -0.10 7.64
CA GLU A 46 5.70 1.05 8.15
C GLU A 46 6.50 1.75 7.05
N VAL A 47 7.13 1.00 6.15
CA VAL A 47 7.81 1.57 4.98
C VAL A 47 6.79 2.22 4.03
N PHE A 48 5.68 1.56 3.72
CA PHE A 48 4.64 2.15 2.87
C PHE A 48 4.08 3.45 3.47
N GLN A 49 3.77 3.46 4.76
CA GLN A 49 3.25 4.61 5.46
C GLN A 49 4.25 5.78 5.44
N LYS A 50 5.55 5.54 5.66
CA LYS A 50 6.57 6.58 5.59
C LYS A 50 6.86 7.05 4.16
N LEU A 51 6.79 6.15 3.18
CA LEU A 51 7.14 6.43 1.79
C LEU A 51 6.00 7.12 1.01
N PHE A 52 4.76 6.73 1.25
CA PHE A 52 3.57 7.20 0.52
C PHE A 52 2.72 8.21 1.30
N LEU A 53 2.62 8.11 2.63
CA LEU A 53 1.82 9.03 3.44
C LEU A 53 2.67 10.16 4.09
N GLU A 54 3.98 10.17 3.83
CA GLU A 54 4.96 11.17 4.33
C GLU A 54 4.96 11.39 5.85
N LEU A 55 4.39 10.46 6.62
CA LEU A 55 4.16 10.60 8.06
C LEU A 55 5.46 10.67 8.90
N ASP A 56 6.62 10.32 8.32
CA ASP A 56 7.92 10.40 9.02
C ASP A 56 9.11 10.47 8.04
N ALA A 57 8.97 11.25 6.96
CA ALA A 57 9.96 11.31 5.87
C ALA A 57 11.38 11.70 6.33
N GLN A 58 11.51 12.34 7.49
CA GLN A 58 12.79 12.78 8.05
C GLN A 58 13.62 11.63 8.70
N LYS A 59 13.03 10.47 8.98
CA LYS A 59 13.70 9.30 9.59
C LYS A 59 14.01 8.16 8.62
N LEU A 60 13.76 8.34 7.33
CA LEU A 60 13.97 7.30 6.33
C LEU A 60 15.45 7.12 6.01
N SER A 61 15.91 5.86 6.00
CA SER A 61 17.30 5.56 5.65
C SER A 61 17.56 5.89 4.16
N PRO A 62 18.81 6.20 3.77
CA PRO A 62 19.15 6.54 2.38
C PRO A 62 18.72 5.46 1.37
N LYS A 63 18.72 4.18 1.78
CA LYS A 63 18.24 3.04 0.99
C LYS A 63 16.73 3.09 0.70
N VAL A 64 15.93 3.59 1.64
CA VAL A 64 14.49 3.73 1.47
C VAL A 64 14.16 4.96 0.62
N ILE A 65 14.92 6.05 0.79
CA ILE A 65 14.82 7.25 -0.05
C ILE A 65 15.21 6.94 -1.51
N SER A 66 16.23 6.10 -1.73
CA SER A 66 16.62 5.69 -3.08
C SER A 66 15.56 4.84 -3.78
N LEU A 67 14.67 4.17 -3.03
CA LEU A 67 13.51 3.43 -3.56
C LEU A 67 12.32 4.34 -3.88
N LYS A 68 12.23 5.55 -3.29
CA LYS A 68 11.17 6.54 -3.57
C LYS A 68 11.17 6.97 -5.06
N LYS A 69 12.35 7.16 -5.65
CA LYS A 69 12.51 7.55 -7.07
C LYS A 69 11.93 6.54 -8.07
N PRO A 70 12.26 5.23 -8.02
CA PRO A 70 11.66 4.25 -8.92
C PRO A 70 10.16 4.02 -8.65
N LEU A 71 9.70 4.06 -7.40
CA LEU A 71 8.27 3.89 -7.07
C LEU A 71 7.39 5.07 -7.52
N ALA A 72 7.90 6.31 -7.45
CA ALA A 72 7.22 7.47 -8.03
C ALA A 72 7.06 7.36 -9.56
N GLY A 73 8.06 6.78 -10.25
CA GLY A 73 7.98 6.48 -11.68
C GLY A 73 6.88 5.46 -12.01
N ILE A 74 6.63 4.49 -11.13
CA ILE A 74 5.53 3.52 -11.27
C ILE A 74 4.17 4.22 -11.12
N SER A 75 4.04 5.19 -10.22
CA SER A 75 2.81 5.99 -10.09
C SER A 75 2.53 6.82 -11.35
N HIS A 76 3.55 7.46 -11.94
CA HIS A 76 3.41 8.17 -13.21
C HIS A 76 3.06 7.23 -14.38
N ALA A 77 3.66 6.04 -14.43
CA ALA A 77 3.35 5.03 -15.45
C ALA A 77 1.93 4.45 -15.31
N LEU A 78 1.43 4.28 -14.07
CA LEU A 78 0.07 3.83 -13.79
C LEU A 78 -0.97 4.89 -14.17
N LEU A 79 -0.70 6.18 -13.89
CA LEU A 79 -1.56 7.29 -14.32
C LEU A 79 -1.55 7.47 -15.84
N SER A 80 -0.39 7.34 -16.49
CA SER A 80 -0.27 7.43 -17.95
C SER A 80 -1.00 6.28 -18.68
N LYS A 81 -1.06 5.08 -18.09
CA LYS A 81 -1.80 3.95 -18.65
C LYS A 81 -3.33 4.02 -18.46
N HIS A 82 -3.84 4.83 -17.55
CA HIS A 82 -5.29 5.00 -17.35
C HIS A 82 -5.86 6.27 -18.02
N VAL A 83 -5.02 7.24 -18.39
CA VAL A 83 -5.46 8.48 -19.07
C VAL A 83 -5.61 8.31 -20.59
N LEU A 84 -5.02 7.27 -21.20
CA LEU A 84 -5.13 7.00 -22.65
C LEU A 84 -6.31 6.11 -23.06
N HIS A 85 -7.25 5.83 -22.15
CA HIS A 85 -8.45 5.07 -22.47
C HIS A 85 -9.71 5.71 -21.86
N TYR A 86 -9.91 6.99 -22.15
CA TYR A 86 -11.19 7.68 -22.18
C TYR A 86 -11.22 8.65 -23.37
#